data_AF-A0AAV5W502-F1
#
_entry.id   AF-A0AAV5W502-F1
#
_cell.length_a   1.000
_cell.length_b   1.000
_cell.length_c   1.000
_cell.angle_alpha   90.00
_cell.angle_beta   90.00
_cell.angle_gamma   90.00
#
_symmetry.space_group_name_H-M   'P 1'
#
loop_
_entity.id
_entity.type
_entity.pdbx_description
1 polymer ?
#
loop_
_entity_poly.entity_id
_entity_poly.type
_entity_poly.pdbx_seq_one_letter_code
_entity_poly.pdbx_strand_id
1 'polypeptide(L)'
;NKNMKYGTFSQGLPTNMIGLIVQVTADLVKIWSTSSHRLMSYGIDDVPKQSREGDWIEIDLYSNGVMRGMRRMQAHLETRRDERGGMQV
;
A
#
# COMPACT_ATOMS: atom_id res chain seq x y z
N ASN A 1 2.84 -36.55 -24.55
CA ASN A 1 3.58 -35.35 -25.04
C ASN A 1 2.59 -34.23 -25.25
N LYS A 2 2.12 -33.53 -24.21
CA LYS A 2 2.75 -32.39 -23.50
C LYS A 2 3.17 -31.26 -24.44
N ASN A 3 2.28 -30.27 -24.60
CA ASN A 3 2.65 -28.86 -24.74
C ASN A 3 1.42 -27.95 -24.52
N MET A 4 0.84 -28.01 -23.32
CA MET A 4 0.12 -26.85 -22.77
C MET A 4 1.18 -25.98 -22.11
N LYS A 5 1.64 -24.96 -22.83
CA LYS A 5 2.41 -23.87 -22.24
C LYS A 5 1.43 -23.02 -21.44
N TYR A 6 1.25 -23.34 -20.17
CA TYR A 6 0.81 -22.34 -19.21
C TYR A 6 1.89 -21.26 -19.24
N GLY A 7 1.58 -20.13 -19.85
CA GLY A 7 2.40 -18.94 -19.72
C GLY A 7 2.51 -18.66 -18.23
N THR A 8 3.67 -18.95 -17.67
CA THR A 8 4.03 -18.54 -16.33
C THR A 8 3.89 -17.03 -16.32
N PHE A 9 2.88 -16.50 -15.64
CA PHE A 9 2.88 -15.12 -15.21
C PHE A 9 4.00 -14.99 -14.16
N SER A 10 5.24 -14.98 -14.62
CA SER A 10 6.38 -14.48 -13.87
C SER A 10 6.53 -12.99 -14.19
N GLN A 11 5.46 -12.23 -13.99
CA GLN A 11 5.60 -10.85 -13.59
C GLN A 11 5.69 -10.93 -12.07
N GLY A 12 6.88 -10.74 -11.51
CA GLY A 12 7.05 -10.62 -10.07
C GLY A 12 6.04 -9.58 -9.60
N LEU A 13 4.98 -10.03 -8.94
CA LEU A 13 4.04 -9.14 -8.29
C LEU A 13 4.90 -8.22 -7.44
N PRO A 14 4.71 -6.88 -7.51
CA PRO A 14 5.39 -6.02 -6.57
C PRO A 14 5.10 -6.62 -5.19
N THR A 15 6.17 -7.05 -4.51
CA THR A 15 6.07 -7.70 -3.20
C THR A 15 5.43 -6.79 -2.17
N ASN A 16 5.20 -5.53 -2.55
CA ASN A 16 4.65 -4.46 -1.77
C ASN A 16 3.35 -3.98 -2.42
N MET A 17 2.34 -3.79 -1.59
CA MET A 17 1.03 -3.27 -1.98
C MET A 17 0.83 -1.90 -1.36
N ILE A 18 0.36 -0.94 -2.14
CA ILE A 18 0.01 0.39 -1.65
C ILE A 18 -1.49 0.43 -1.35
N GLY A 19 -1.86 1.06 -0.23
CA GLY A 19 -3.24 1.25 0.15
C GLY A 19 -3.49 2.55 0.90
N LEU A 20 -4.75 2.98 0.87
CA LEU A 20 -5.26 4.13 1.61
C LEU A 20 -6.02 3.64 2.83
N ILE A 21 -5.70 4.16 4.01
CA ILE A 21 -6.51 3.92 5.21
C ILE A 21 -7.82 4.70 5.05
N VAL A 22 -8.94 3.99 4.96
CA VAL A 22 -10.27 4.60 4.80
C VAL A 22 -11.09 4.57 6.07
N GLN A 23 -10.75 3.69 7.02
CA GLN A 23 -11.42 3.62 8.31
C GLN A 23 -10.47 3.15 9.41
N VAL A 24 -10.46 3.81 10.56
CA VAL A 24 -9.75 3.37 11.77
C VAL A 24 -10.75 3.24 12.92
N THR A 25 -10.74 2.10 13.59
CA THR A 25 -11.54 1.85 14.80
C THR A 25 -10.63 1.45 15.96
N ALA A 26 -11.22 1.13 17.12
CA ALA A 26 -10.46 0.67 18.28
C ALA A 26 -9.72 -0.67 18.03
N ASP A 27 -10.28 -1.54 17.18
CA ASP A 27 -9.79 -2.92 17.03
C ASP A 27 -9.25 -3.21 15.61
N LEU A 28 -9.76 -2.52 14.59
CA LEU A 28 -9.43 -2.78 13.19
C LEU A 28 -9.22 -1.52 12.37
N VAL A 29 -8.50 -1.71 11.27
CA VAL A 29 -8.26 -0.72 10.22
C VAL A 29 -8.71 -1.28 8.89
N LYS A 30 -9.44 -0.47 8.12
CA LYS A 30 -9.80 -0.80 6.74
C LYS A 30 -8.91 -0.04 5.78
N ILE A 31 -8.30 -0.78 4.85
CA ILE A 31 -7.38 -0.27 3.86
C ILE A 31 -7.89 -0.60 2.47
N TRP A 32 -8.08 0.42 1.65
CA TRP A 32 -8.36 0.25 0.23
C TRP A 32 -7.05 0.07 -0.54
N SER A 33 -6.90 -1.09 -1.19
CA SER A 33 -5.72 -1.44 -1.98
C SER A 33 -5.79 -0.85 -3.38
N THR A 34 -4.73 -0.15 -3.81
CA THR A 34 -4.66 0.41 -5.17
C THR A 34 -4.43 -0.65 -6.23
N SER A 35 -3.75 -1.75 -5.89
CA SER A 35 -3.44 -2.83 -6.84
C SER A 35 -4.61 -3.78 -7.06
N SER A 36 -5.38 -4.08 -6.01
CA SER A 36 -6.50 -5.02 -6.09
C SER A 36 -7.87 -4.34 -6.18
N HIS A 37 -7.94 -3.03 -5.94
CA HIS A 37 -9.19 -2.25 -5.85
C HIS A 37 -10.16 -2.81 -4.80
N ARG A 38 -9.66 -3.54 -3.82
CA ARG A 38 -10.45 -4.16 -2.75
C ARG A 38 -10.22 -3.46 -1.43
N LEU A 39 -11.25 -3.52 -0.59
CA LEU A 39 -11.18 -3.11 0.80
C LEU A 39 -10.77 -4.30 1.65
N MET A 40 -9.67 -4.16 2.39
CA MET A 40 -9.10 -5.18 3.27
C MET A 40 -9.20 -4.71 4.71
N SER A 41 -9.34 -5.65 5.65
CA SER A 41 -9.38 -5.36 7.09
C SER A 41 -8.18 -5.99 7.77
N TYR A 42 -7.51 -5.21 8.61
CA TYR A 42 -6.36 -5.63 9.42
C TYR A 42 -6.59 -5.26 10.88
N GLY A 43 -5.91 -5.94 11.79
CA GLY A 43 -5.91 -5.55 13.20
C GLY A 43 -5.22 -4.20 13.37
N ILE A 44 -5.67 -3.40 14.34
CA ILE A 44 -5.02 -2.11 14.63
C ILE A 44 -3.54 -2.28 15.03
N ASP A 45 -3.20 -3.42 15.64
CA ASP A 45 -1.84 -3.76 16.09
C ASP A 45 -0.88 -4.04 14.92
N ASP A 46 -1.41 -4.39 13.74
CA ASP A 46 -0.62 -4.66 12.53
C ASP A 46 -0.25 -3.38 11.78
N VAL A 47 -0.93 -2.27 12.08
CA VAL A 47 -0.80 -0.99 11.39
C VAL A 47 0.21 -0.10 12.13
N PRO A 48 1.02 0.72 11.43
CA PRO A 48 1.96 1.61 12.09
C PRO A 48 1.28 2.51 13.11
N LYS A 49 1.91 2.66 14.29
CA LYS A 49 1.39 3.57 15.33
C LYS A 49 1.22 4.97 14.75
N GLN A 50 0.16 5.65 15.18
CA GLN A 50 -0.22 7.00 14.74
C GLN A 50 -0.75 7.11 13.31
N SER A 51 -0.94 6.00 12.60
CA SER A 51 -1.70 5.99 11.36
C SER A 51 -3.15 6.44 11.58
N ARG A 52 -3.70 7.16 10.62
CA ARG A 52 -5.05 7.74 10.64
C ARG A 52 -5.75 7.50 9.31
N GLU A 53 -7.07 7.72 9.31
CA GLU A 53 -7.83 7.81 8.06
C GLU A 53 -7.23 8.87 7.12
N GLY A 54 -7.13 8.54 5.84
CA GLY A 54 -6.48 9.35 4.81
C GLY A 54 -4.99 9.07 4.60
N ASP A 55 -4.36 8.27 5.47
CA ASP A 55 -2.94 7.93 5.30
C ASP A 55 -2.71 6.89 4.20
N TRP A 56 -1.67 7.12 3.41
CA TRP A 56 -1.12 6.11 2.52
C TRP A 56 -0.18 5.19 3.29
N ILE A 57 -0.36 3.90 3.07
CA ILE A 57 0.48 2.85 3.64
C ILE A 57 0.98 1.91 2.56
N GLU A 58 2.14 1.36 2.81
CA GLU A 58 2.71 0.28 2.04
C GLU A 58 2.71 -0.98 2.89
N ILE A 59 2.21 -2.07 2.32
CA ILE A 59 2.07 -3.37 2.94
C ILE A 59 3.07 -4.29 2.26
N ASP A 60 4.10 -4.69 3.00
CA ASP A 60 5.11 -5.63 2.54
C ASP A 60 4.56 -7.05 2.68
N LEU A 61 4.54 -7.79 1.58
CA LEU A 61 4.09 -9.18 1.51
C LEU A 61 5.29 -10.11 1.26
N TYR A 62 5.18 -11.35 1.73
CA TYR A 62 6.02 -12.44 1.25
C TYR A 62 5.55 -12.91 -0.13
N SER A 63 6.39 -13.68 -0.83
CA SER A 63 6.04 -14.27 -2.13
C SER A 63 4.82 -15.21 -2.09
N ASN A 64 4.46 -15.71 -0.91
CA ASN A 64 3.26 -16.51 -0.67
C ASN A 64 2.01 -15.67 -0.34
N GLY A 65 2.11 -14.34 -0.36
CA GLY A 65 1.00 -13.42 -0.06
C GLY A 65 0.75 -13.16 1.43
N VAL A 66 1.55 -13.76 2.33
CA VAL A 66 1.45 -13.47 3.78
C VAL A 66 2.03 -12.08 4.05
N MET A 67 1.32 -11.28 4.85
CA MET A 67 1.81 -9.98 5.28
C MET A 67 3.06 -10.12 6.15
N ARG A 68 4.12 -9.41 5.76
CA ARG A 68 5.37 -9.30 6.53
C ARG A 68 5.36 -8.08 7.45
N GLY A 69 4.73 -7.00 7.01
CA GLY A 69 4.60 -5.78 7.81
C GLY A 69 3.98 -4.63 7.02
N MET A 70 3.79 -3.51 7.70
CA MET A 70 3.26 -2.29 7.11
C MET A 70 4.14 -1.09 7.46
N ARG A 71 4.23 -0.13 6.55
CA ARG A 71 4.88 1.16 6.79
C ARG A 71 4.02 2.31 6.27
N ARG A 72 3.97 3.40 7.01
CA ARG A 72 3.31 4.63 6.56
C ARG A 72 4.17 5.25 5.47
N MET A 73 3.55 5.59 4.35
CA MET A 73 4.23 6.36 3.32
C MET A 73 4.28 7.81 3.80
N GLN A 74 5.49 8.34 3.99
CA GLN A 74 5.64 9.77 4.14
C GLN A 74 5.17 10.41 2.84
N ALA A 75 4.19 11.32 2.92
CA ALA A 75 3.84 12.16 1.80
C ALA A 75 5.09 12.98 1.44
N HIS A 76 5.81 12.56 0.40
CA HIS A 76 6.74 13.43 -0.29
C HIS A 76 5.88 14.41 -1.09
N LEU A 77 5.27 15.37 -0.39
CA LEU A 77 4.85 16.62 -1.00
C LEU A 77 6.15 17.31 -1.38
N GLU A 78 6.73 16.92 -2.51
CA GLU A 78 7.60 17.81 -3.25
C GLU A 78 6.72 19.00 -3.60
N THR A 79 6.76 20.05 -2.79
CA THR A 79 6.56 21.38 -3.32
C THR A 79 7.57 21.49 -4.44
N ARG A 80 7.13 21.28 -5.69
CA ARG A 80 7.90 21.71 -6.86
C ARG A 80 8.16 23.19 -6.61
N ARG A 81 9.38 23.51 -6.18
CA ARG A 81 9.88 24.87 -6.36
C ARG A 81 9.88 25.07 -7.86
N ASP A 82 8.99 25.92 -8.33
CA ASP A 82 9.24 26.71 -9.53
C ASP A 82 10.72 27.18 -9.46
N GLU A 83 11.46 27.04 -10.55
CA GLU A 83 12.85 27.52 -10.69
C GLU A 83 13.01 29.03 -10.35
N ARG A 84 11.92 29.75 -10.13
CA ARG A 84 11.81 31.15 -9.70
C ARG A 84 11.46 31.35 -8.22
N GLY A 85 11.40 30.29 -7.42
CA GLY A 85 11.22 30.37 -5.96
C GLY A 85 9.80 30.69 -5.48
N GLY A 86 8.78 30.61 -6.33
CA GLY A 86 7.38 30.77 -5.94
C GLY A 86 6.76 29.46 -5.44
N MET A 87 6.18 29.47 -4.23
CA MET A 87 5.34 28.38 -3.72
C MET A 87 3.93 28.54 -4.31
N GLN A 88 3.45 27.57 -5.08
CA GLN A 88 2.06 27.55 -5.55
C GLN A 88 1.21 26.79 -4.53
N VAL A 89 0.21 27.48 -3.95
CA VAL A 89 -0.82 26.92 -3.04
C VAL A 89 -1.92 26.23 -3.81
#